data_AF-A0AAP8HU05-F1
#
_entry.id   AF-A0AAP8HU05-F1
#
_cell.length_a   1.000
_cell.length_b   1.000
_cell.length_c   1.000
_cell.angle_alpha   90.00
_cell.angle_beta   90.00
_cell.angle_gamma   90.00
#
_symmetry.space_group_name_H-M   'P 1'
#
loop_
_entity.id
_entity.type
_entity.pdbx_description
1 polymer ?
#
loop_
_entity_poly.entity_id
_entity_poly.type
_entity_poly.pdbx_seq_one_letter_code
_entity_poly.pdbx_strand_id
1 'polypeptide(L)'
;YLEQSIWQPYGMASDGVWHAYAKGQHDVGAHGFNGTLEDWGRFGEFILHTGTLPDGKQILPEDWVAQSANWTRAAGSVSAAHPNGIYGFQWWNNEVPANATNVEPAPQT
;
A
#
# COMPACT_ATOMS: atom_id res chain seq x y z
N TYR A 1 -11.88 7.53 9.32
CA TYR A 1 -12.12 7.23 7.88
C TYR A 1 -11.89 5.76 7.58
N LEU A 2 -10.69 5.22 7.82
CA LEU A 2 -10.34 3.82 7.52
C LEU A 2 -11.38 2.82 8.04
N GLU A 3 -11.77 2.94 9.31
CA GLU A 3 -12.79 2.10 9.95
C GLU A 3 -14.08 2.02 9.13
N GLN A 4 -14.65 3.18 8.80
CA GLN A 4 -15.98 3.30 8.18
C GLN A 4 -15.97 3.03 6.67
N SER A 5 -14.85 3.24 6.00
CA SER A 5 -14.78 3.20 4.53
C SER A 5 -14.19 1.90 4.00
N ILE A 6 -13.31 1.25 4.76
CA ILE A 6 -12.58 0.06 4.32
C ILE A 6 -12.63 -1.04 5.40
N TRP A 7 -12.24 -0.76 6.64
CA TRP A 7 -12.02 -1.82 7.65
C TRP A 7 -13.28 -2.62 7.97
N GLN A 8 -14.36 -1.95 8.40
CA GLN A 8 -15.64 -2.61 8.67
C GLN A 8 -16.32 -3.09 7.37
N PRO A 9 -16.44 -2.28 6.30
CA PRO A 9 -17.13 -2.72 5.08
C PRO A 9 -16.44 -3.87 4.31
N TYR A 10 -15.11 -3.95 4.35
CA TYR A 10 -14.37 -5.06 3.75
C TYR A 10 -14.40 -6.33 4.62
N GLY A 11 -14.89 -6.22 5.86
CA GLY A 11 -15.07 -7.34 6.78
C GLY A 11 -13.77 -7.79 7.42
N MET A 12 -12.96 -6.86 7.93
CA MET A 12 -11.77 -7.21 8.74
C MET A 12 -12.19 -7.98 10.01
N ALA A 13 -11.36 -8.94 10.43
CA ALA A 13 -11.68 -9.91 11.48
C ALA A 13 -11.62 -9.32 12.90
N SER A 14 -10.84 -8.26 13.11
CA SER A 14 -10.61 -7.65 14.42
C SER A 14 -10.54 -6.14 14.33
N ASP A 15 -10.77 -5.46 15.46
CA ASP A 15 -10.59 -4.01 15.55
C ASP A 15 -9.13 -3.63 15.27
N GLY A 16 -8.92 -2.72 14.33
CA GLY A 16 -7.61 -2.10 14.10
C GLY A 16 -7.31 -1.06 15.20
N VAL A 17 -6.06 -0.98 15.62
CA VAL A 17 -5.61 0.00 16.62
C VAL A 17 -4.66 0.99 15.97
N TRP A 18 -5.03 2.27 16.02
CA TRP A 18 -4.19 3.35 15.53
C TRP A 18 -3.63 4.17 16.68
N HIS A 19 -2.31 4.36 16.69
CA HIS A 19 -1.70 5.35 17.57
C HIS A 19 -2.26 6.74 17.27
N ALA A 20 -2.61 7.45 18.34
CA ALA A 20 -3.11 8.81 18.30
C ALA A 20 -2.20 9.74 19.10
N TYR A 21 -1.93 10.93 18.56
CA TYR A 21 -1.34 12.03 19.31
C TYR A 21 -2.34 12.53 20.37
N ALA A 22 -3.62 12.54 20.03
CA ALA A 22 -4.73 12.85 20.93
C ALA A 22 -5.93 11.99 20.61
N LYS A 23 -6.41 11.22 21.61
CA LYS A 23 -7.51 10.27 21.46
C LYS A 23 -8.76 10.95 20.89
N GLY A 24 -9.26 10.42 19.77
CA GLY A 24 -10.48 10.91 19.12
C GLY A 24 -10.33 12.25 18.38
N GLN A 25 -9.10 12.77 18.24
CA GLN A 25 -8.85 14.01 17.52
C GLN A 25 -7.83 13.86 16.39
N HIS A 26 -6.66 13.29 16.70
CA HIS A 26 -5.57 13.24 15.74
C HIS A 26 -4.79 11.92 15.83
N ASP A 27 -5.01 11.08 14.84
CA ASP A 27 -4.27 9.85 14.62
C ASP A 27 -2.96 10.13 13.86
N VAL A 28 -1.95 9.30 14.07
CA VAL A 28 -0.65 9.42 13.41
C VAL A 28 -0.76 8.96 11.94
N GLY A 29 -0.52 9.83 10.97
CA GLY A 29 -0.70 9.48 9.55
C GLY A 29 0.37 8.57 8.92
N ALA A 30 1.58 8.53 9.48
CA ALA A 30 2.74 7.87 8.84
C ALA A 30 3.07 6.47 9.39
N HIS A 31 2.58 6.12 10.57
CA HIS A 31 2.87 4.85 11.26
C HIS A 31 1.88 4.58 12.39
N GLY A 32 2.04 3.45 13.08
CA GLY A 32 1.33 3.17 14.34
C GLY A 32 -0.06 2.55 14.17
N PHE A 33 -0.42 2.15 12.96
CA PHE A 33 -1.56 1.27 12.73
C PHE A 33 -1.17 -0.19 12.99
N ASN A 34 -2.00 -0.90 13.77
CA ASN A 34 -1.84 -2.31 14.07
C ASN A 34 -3.13 -3.06 13.69
N GLY A 35 -2.95 -4.24 13.08
CA GLY A 35 -4.00 -5.19 12.74
C GLY A 35 -3.45 -6.62 12.84
N THR A 36 -4.33 -7.62 12.77
CA THR A 36 -3.88 -9.01 12.77
C THR A 36 -3.22 -9.38 11.44
N LEU A 37 -2.48 -10.50 11.40
CA LEU A 37 -1.91 -11.00 10.15
C LEU A 37 -3.01 -11.29 9.10
N GLU A 38 -4.15 -11.81 9.54
CA GLU A 38 -5.31 -12.06 8.69
C GLU A 38 -5.85 -10.77 8.08
N ASP A 39 -5.95 -9.70 8.88
CA ASP A 39 -6.42 -8.40 8.41
C ASP A 39 -5.45 -7.75 7.41
N TRP A 40 -4.14 -7.91 7.61
CA TRP A 40 -3.16 -7.48 6.62
C TRP A 40 -3.29 -8.27 5.30
N GLY A 41 -3.61 -9.56 5.37
CA GLY A 41 -3.94 -10.37 4.19
C GLY A 41 -5.18 -9.85 3.45
N ARG A 42 -6.25 -9.56 4.19
CA ARG A 42 -7.48 -8.96 3.65
C ARG A 42 -7.25 -7.57 3.06
N PHE A 43 -6.40 -6.75 3.67
CA PHE A 43 -6.01 -5.47 3.10
C PHE A 43 -5.24 -5.64 1.78
N GLY A 44 -4.36 -6.65 1.69
CA GLY A 44 -3.72 -7.03 0.43
C GLY A 44 -4.74 -7.44 -0.63
N GLU A 45 -5.75 -8.23 -0.27
CA GLU A 45 -6.85 -8.61 -1.15
C GLU A 45 -7.65 -7.39 -1.62
N PHE A 46 -7.95 -6.43 -0.74
CA PHE A 46 -8.61 -5.18 -1.10
C PHE A 46 -7.84 -4.41 -2.19
N ILE A 47 -6.51 -4.33 -2.06
CA ILE A 47 -5.66 -3.71 -3.08
C ILE A 47 -5.63 -4.55 -4.38
N LEU A 48 -5.55 -5.88 -4.29
CA LEU A 48 -5.60 -6.79 -5.44
C LEU A 48 -6.92 -6.65 -6.22
N HIS A 49 -8.04 -6.42 -5.51
CA HIS A 49 -9.35 -6.13 -6.10
C HIS A 49 -9.54 -4.65 -6.45
N THR A 50 -8.43 -3.95 -6.71
CA THR A 50 -8.42 -2.57 -7.20
C THR A 50 -9.15 -1.58 -6.27
N GLY A 51 -9.21 -1.89 -4.97
CA GLY A 51 -9.91 -1.05 -3.99
C GLY A 51 -11.43 -1.19 -4.00
N THR A 52 -11.96 -2.33 -4.45
CA THR A 52 -13.40 -2.62 -4.49
C THR A 52 -13.81 -3.41 -3.24
N LEU A 53 -14.92 -3.04 -2.61
CA LEU A 53 -15.51 -3.81 -1.50
C LEU A 53 -16.17 -5.12 -1.99
N PRO A 54 -16.44 -6.09 -1.09
CA PRO A 54 -17.12 -7.33 -1.45
C PRO A 54 -18.52 -7.15 -2.06
N ASP A 55 -19.18 -6.03 -1.79
CA ASP A 55 -20.49 -5.68 -2.38
C ASP A 55 -20.39 -5.02 -3.77
N GLY A 56 -19.17 -4.87 -4.31
CA GLY A 56 -18.89 -4.25 -5.60
C GLY A 56 -18.72 -2.72 -5.54
N LYS A 57 -18.81 -2.09 -4.36
CA LYS A 57 -18.58 -0.64 -4.24
C LYS A 57 -17.09 -0.30 -4.40
N GLN A 58 -16.78 0.50 -5.41
CA GLN A 58 -15.45 1.06 -5.65
C GLN A 58 -15.10 2.12 -4.59
N ILE A 59 -14.02 1.94 -3.84
CA ILE A 59 -13.56 2.90 -2.82
C ILE A 59 -12.38 3.73 -3.31
N LEU A 60 -11.41 3.10 -3.96
CA LEU A 60 -10.28 3.81 -4.58
C LEU A 60 -10.68 4.38 -5.94
N PRO A 61 -10.10 5.50 -6.40
CA PRO A 61 -10.31 5.94 -7.78
C PRO A 61 -9.92 4.84 -8.78
N GLU A 62 -10.63 4.76 -9.92
CA GLU A 62 -10.52 3.70 -10.93
C GLU A 62 -9.07 3.37 -11.31
N ASP A 63 -8.25 4.38 -11.58
CA ASP A 63 -6.86 4.19 -11.98
C ASP A 63 -5.84 4.24 -10.84
N TRP A 64 -6.28 4.36 -9.58
CA TRP A 64 -5.35 4.62 -8.48
C TRP A 64 -4.34 3.49 -8.27
N VAL A 65 -4.79 2.22 -8.31
CA VAL A 65 -3.89 1.06 -8.14
C VAL A 65 -2.92 0.95 -9.32
N ALA A 66 -3.40 1.19 -10.55
CA ALA A 66 -2.55 1.22 -11.73
C ALA A 66 -1.50 2.34 -11.64
N GLN A 67 -1.89 3.53 -11.17
CA GLN A 67 -0.97 4.65 -10.96
C GLN A 67 0.02 4.38 -9.83
N SER A 68 -0.41 3.76 -8.72
CA SER A 68 0.44 3.46 -7.57
C SER A 68 1.47 2.37 -7.87
N ALA A 69 1.14 1.45 -8.77
CA ALA A 69 2.05 0.39 -9.22
C ALA A 69 3.00 0.85 -10.35
N ASN A 70 2.72 1.97 -11.00
CA ASN A 70 3.58 2.49 -12.07
C ASN A 70 4.82 3.18 -11.50
N TRP A 71 5.85 3.28 -12.33
CA TRP A 71 7.08 3.99 -12.01
C TRP A 71 6.81 5.48 -11.76
N THR A 72 7.44 6.00 -10.70
CA THR A 72 7.18 7.34 -10.16
C THR A 72 8.47 8.15 -10.20
N ARG A 73 8.48 9.19 -11.05
CA ARG A 73 9.60 10.15 -11.16
C ARG A 73 9.42 11.36 -10.25
N ALA A 74 8.78 11.17 -9.10
CA ALA A 74 8.65 12.21 -8.09
C ALA A 74 10.04 12.72 -7.65
N ALA A 75 10.11 13.98 -7.20
CA ALA A 75 11.36 14.56 -6.70
C ALA A 75 11.91 13.70 -5.55
N GLY A 76 13.19 13.33 -5.63
CA GLY A 76 13.86 12.46 -4.66
C GLY A 76 13.62 10.97 -4.83
N SER A 77 12.69 10.55 -5.69
CA SER A 77 12.47 9.13 -6.02
C SER A 77 13.51 8.60 -7.00
N VAL A 78 14.01 9.44 -7.91
CA VAL A 78 14.93 9.05 -8.99
C VAL A 78 16.39 9.18 -8.56
N SER A 79 17.19 8.16 -8.87
CA SER A 79 18.65 8.17 -8.72
C SER A 79 19.33 7.43 -9.87
N ALA A 80 20.66 7.47 -9.96
CA ALA A 80 21.39 6.69 -10.96
C ALA A 80 21.16 5.17 -10.82
N ALA A 81 20.94 4.67 -9.60
CA ALA A 81 20.61 3.26 -9.35
C ALA A 81 19.14 2.92 -9.65
N HIS A 82 18.26 3.93 -9.68
CA HIS A 82 16.82 3.78 -9.86
C HIS A 82 16.28 4.89 -10.79
N PRO A 83 16.53 4.80 -12.10
CA PRO A 83 16.20 5.86 -13.06
C PRO A 83 14.69 6.05 -13.25
N ASN A 84 13.89 5.04 -12.92
CA ASN A 84 12.43 5.07 -12.97
C ASN A 84 11.78 5.47 -11.64
N GLY A 85 12.58 5.56 -10.58
CA GLY A 85 12.19 5.93 -9.23
C GLY A 85 11.76 4.75 -8.35
N ILE A 86 11.83 4.94 -7.02
CA ILE A 86 11.61 3.88 -6.02
C ILE A 86 10.38 4.08 -5.14
N TYR A 87 9.77 5.26 -5.14
CA TYR A 87 8.70 5.57 -4.20
C TYR A 87 7.65 6.52 -4.77
N GLY A 88 6.39 6.27 -4.44
CA GLY A 88 5.26 7.14 -4.73
C GLY A 88 3.95 6.51 -4.24
N PHE A 89 2.89 7.31 -4.09
CA PHE A 89 1.60 6.86 -3.57
C PHE A 89 1.67 6.15 -2.19
N GLN A 90 2.71 6.41 -1.40
CA GLN A 90 3.02 5.69 -0.15
C GLN A 90 3.49 4.23 -0.31
N TRP A 91 3.86 3.82 -1.53
CA TRP A 91 4.41 2.51 -1.85
C TRP A 91 5.87 2.59 -2.30
N TRP A 92 6.62 1.55 -1.98
CA TRP A 92 7.94 1.30 -2.58
C TRP A 92 7.77 0.45 -3.83
N ASN A 93 8.40 0.85 -4.93
CA ASN A 93 8.50 0.01 -6.11
C ASN A 93 9.78 -0.83 -6.00
N ASN A 94 9.62 -2.15 -5.89
CA ASN A 94 10.72 -3.08 -5.63
C ASN A 94 11.43 -3.47 -6.93
N GLU A 95 12.18 -2.53 -7.51
CA GLU A 95 13.13 -2.81 -8.58
C GLU A 95 14.42 -3.41 -8.01
N VAL A 96 15.00 -4.38 -8.72
CA VAL A 96 16.41 -4.70 -8.51
C VAL A 96 17.25 -3.49 -8.95
N PRO A 97 18.09 -2.89 -8.10
CA PRO A 97 18.89 -1.73 -8.47
C PRO A 97 19.71 -1.97 -9.74
N ALA A 98 19.84 -0.96 -10.61
CA ALA A 98 20.56 -1.11 -11.89
C ALA A 98 22.04 -1.49 -11.74
N ASN A 99 22.62 -1.27 -10.56
CA ASN A 99 24.00 -1.61 -10.21
C ASN A 99 24.12 -2.86 -9.32
N ALA A 100 23.03 -3.62 -9.12
CA ALA A 100 23.06 -4.82 -8.30
C ALA A 100 23.85 -5.93 -8.98
N THR A 101 24.72 -6.59 -8.22
CA THR A 101 25.49 -7.78 -8.63
C THR A 101 25.14 -8.95 -7.73
N ASN A 102 25.18 -10.19 -8.24
CA ASN A 102 24.85 -11.42 -7.50
C ASN A 102 23.39 -11.50 -7.00
N VAL A 103 22.46 -10.97 -7.78
CA VAL A 103 21.01 -11.02 -7.54
C VAL A 103 20.38 -12.20 -8.30
N GLU A 104 20.39 -13.38 -7.69
CA GLU A 104 19.51 -14.51 -8.06
C GLU A 104 18.26 -14.44 -7.17
N PRO A 105 17.02 -14.61 -7.70
CA PRO A 105 16.63 -15.70 -8.59
C PRO A 105 16.06 -15.24 -9.96
N ALA A 106 16.44 -15.96 -11.02
CA ALA A 106 15.88 -15.78 -12.36
C ALA A 106 14.37 -16.13 -12.37
N PRO A 107 13.52 -15.37 -13.10
CA PRO A 107 12.14 -15.79 -13.34
C PRO A 107 12.16 -17.16 -14.01
N GLN A 108 11.42 -18.12 -13.44
CA GLN A 108 11.16 -19.40 -14.09
C GLN A 108 10.31 -19.07 -15.33
N THR A 109 10.88 -19.31 -16.51
CA THR A 109 10.21 -19.20 -17.82
C THR A 109 9.09 -20.19 -17.97
#